data_AF-B0E7V5-F1
#
_entry.id   AF-B0E7V5-F1
#
_cell.length_a   1.000
_cell.length_b   1.000
_cell.length_c   1.000
_cell.angle_alpha   90.00
_cell.angle_beta   90.00
_cell.angle_gamma   90.00
#
_symmetry.space_group_name_H-M   'P 1'
#
loop_
_entity.id
_entity.type
_entity.pdbx_description
1 polymer ?
#
loop_
_entity_poly.entity_id
_entity_poly.type
_entity_poly.pdbx_seq_one_letter_code
_entity_poly.pdbx_strand_id
1 'polypeptide(L)'
;MKGILSLLFISFVFSKDLVVTLIEDDDRNAVKFIKLEFEKCYRTSSINSFYLTHEGNSVTCKTYLSTGDCSGLLSTSFTADLNDRKIKKFLCSSSGDNEQCSLEIKRAPRHNGFYSLFSDDSTCSHRDNTTRIYVTNKKYKCDTIKGYYCKYEEEDNVMYFDTYPNNNMKKDERISHTKSWNCDVCENGIMYQCEAVSIVIVSALFILAIFF
;
A
#
# COMPACT_ATOMS: atom_id res chain seq x y z
N MET A 1 -41.04 22.31 9.80
CA MET A 1 -39.71 21.93 9.25
C MET A 1 -39.01 20.98 10.20
N LYS A 2 -39.23 19.67 10.07
CA LYS A 2 -38.48 18.63 10.80
C LYS A 2 -38.35 17.43 9.87
N GLY A 3 -37.40 17.49 8.96
CA GLY A 3 -37.23 16.48 7.92
C GLY A 3 -36.02 16.70 7.04
N ILE A 4 -34.98 17.40 7.53
CA ILE A 4 -33.73 17.65 6.78
C ILE A 4 -32.53 17.55 7.73
N LEU A 5 -32.46 16.51 8.56
CA LEU A 5 -31.27 16.25 9.40
C LEU A 5 -30.89 14.76 9.48
N SER A 6 -31.41 13.92 8.59
CA SER A 6 -31.08 12.49 8.52
C SER A 6 -30.41 12.07 7.20
N LEU A 7 -29.93 13.04 6.40
CA LEU A 7 -29.31 12.79 5.08
C LEU A 7 -27.80 13.05 5.04
N LEU A 8 -27.16 13.39 6.16
CA LEU A 8 -25.76 13.83 6.20
C LEU A 8 -24.75 12.79 6.69
N PHE A 9 -25.16 11.56 7.02
CA PHE A 9 -24.23 10.56 7.56
C PHE A 9 -24.45 9.19 6.93
N ILE A 10 -23.33 8.59 6.52
CA ILE A 10 -23.17 7.23 5.95
C ILE A 10 -23.40 7.13 4.43
N SER A 11 -22.77 8.02 3.66
CA SER A 11 -22.10 7.58 2.43
C SER A 11 -20.60 7.56 2.66
N PHE A 12 -20.15 6.86 3.71
CA PHE A 12 -18.85 6.20 3.62
C PHE A 12 -19.03 5.07 2.61
N VAL A 13 -19.17 5.42 1.33
CA VAL A 13 -18.80 4.53 0.25
C VAL A 13 -17.35 4.23 0.57
N PHE A 14 -17.09 3.06 1.16
CA PHE A 14 -15.74 2.57 1.37
C PHE A 14 -15.11 2.54 -0.02
N SER A 15 -14.36 3.60 -0.36
CA SER A 15 -13.76 3.73 -1.67
C SER A 15 -12.86 2.52 -1.85
N LYS A 16 -13.14 1.73 -2.89
CA LYS A 16 -12.26 0.64 -3.24
C LYS A 16 -11.00 1.25 -3.82
N ASP A 17 -9.87 0.66 -3.47
CA ASP A 17 -8.58 1.03 -4.01
C ASP A 17 -8.21 0.06 -5.12
N LEU A 18 -7.34 0.50 -6.02
CA LEU A 18 -6.58 -0.44 -6.83
C LEU A 18 -5.47 -1.05 -5.97
N VAL A 19 -5.58 -2.34 -5.70
CA VAL A 19 -4.59 -3.11 -4.96
C VAL A 19 -3.75 -3.91 -5.96
N VAL A 20 -2.44 -3.69 -5.92
CA VAL A 20 -1.44 -4.45 -6.67
C VAL A 20 -0.73 -5.37 -5.70
N THR A 21 -1.09 -6.65 -5.68
CA THR A 21 -0.44 -7.63 -4.80
C THR A 21 0.86 -8.10 -5.42
N LEU A 22 1.95 -7.99 -4.68
CA LEU A 22 3.30 -8.37 -5.11
C LEU A 22 3.74 -9.72 -4.52
N ILE A 23 3.26 -10.05 -3.31
CA ILE A 23 3.53 -11.31 -2.61
C ILE A 23 2.25 -11.75 -1.92
N GLU A 24 1.91 -13.03 -2.01
CA GLU A 24 0.75 -13.67 -1.39
C GLU A 24 1.18 -14.72 -0.35
N ASP A 25 0.33 -14.96 0.65
CA ASP A 25 0.40 -16.15 1.51
C ASP A 25 -0.24 -17.38 0.84
N ASP A 26 -0.16 -18.55 1.48
CA ASP A 26 -0.71 -19.81 0.93
C ASP A 26 -2.24 -19.75 0.70
N ASP A 27 -2.92 -18.83 1.41
CA ASP A 27 -4.35 -18.57 1.31
C ASP A 27 -4.69 -17.45 0.29
N ARG A 28 -3.71 -17.02 -0.53
CA ARG A 28 -3.82 -15.93 -1.52
C ARG A 28 -4.15 -14.56 -0.94
N ASN A 29 -3.83 -14.32 0.33
CA ASN A 29 -3.91 -12.98 0.88
C ASN A 29 -2.62 -12.21 0.60
N ALA A 30 -2.76 -10.92 0.33
CA ALA A 30 -1.62 -10.05 0.12
C ALA A 30 -0.74 -9.95 1.38
N VAL A 31 0.55 -10.25 1.23
CA VAL A 31 1.59 -10.01 2.22
C VAL A 31 2.32 -8.70 1.94
N LYS A 32 2.64 -8.45 0.66
CA LYS A 32 3.29 -7.23 0.18
C LYS A 32 2.48 -6.69 -0.99
N PHE A 33 2.08 -5.43 -0.95
CA PHE A 33 1.19 -4.86 -1.96
C PHE A 33 1.38 -3.36 -2.12
N ILE A 34 0.89 -2.80 -3.23
CA ILE A 34 0.73 -1.37 -3.45
C ILE A 34 -0.77 -1.07 -3.38
N LYS A 35 -1.13 0.04 -2.73
CA LYS A 35 -2.49 0.59 -2.71
C LYS A 35 -2.51 1.90 -3.47
N LEU A 36 -3.42 2.02 -4.43
CA LEU A 36 -3.66 3.24 -5.20
C LEU A 36 -5.14 3.62 -5.08
N GLU A 37 -5.42 4.64 -4.29
CA GLU A 37 -6.70 5.36 -4.29
C GLU A 37 -6.95 5.96 -5.68
N PHE A 38 -8.15 5.79 -6.21
CA PHE A 38 -8.59 6.44 -7.44
C PHE A 38 -8.79 7.94 -7.23
N GLU A 39 -8.71 8.69 -8.32
CA GLU A 39 -8.87 10.14 -8.33
C GLU A 39 -7.83 10.91 -7.49
N LYS A 40 -6.73 10.22 -7.17
CA LYS A 40 -5.57 10.78 -6.49
C LYS A 40 -4.40 10.91 -7.46
N CYS A 41 -3.69 12.03 -7.37
CA CYS A 41 -2.45 12.23 -8.10
C CYS A 41 -1.28 11.61 -7.33
N TYR A 42 -0.55 10.72 -7.99
CA TYR A 42 0.65 10.09 -7.45
C TYR A 42 1.89 10.68 -8.10
N ARG A 43 2.80 11.16 -7.26
CA ARG A 43 4.12 11.64 -7.64
C ARG A 43 5.07 10.46 -7.81
N THR A 44 5.80 10.42 -8.92
CA THR A 44 6.89 9.44 -9.16
C THR A 44 8.26 10.10 -9.22
N SER A 45 8.31 11.40 -9.46
CA SER A 45 9.49 12.25 -9.30
C SER A 45 9.07 13.71 -9.13
N SER A 46 10.03 14.64 -9.09
CA SER A 46 9.72 16.07 -9.04
C SER A 46 8.97 16.62 -10.26
N ILE A 47 9.08 15.92 -11.39
CA ILE A 47 8.55 16.35 -12.68
C ILE A 47 7.61 15.32 -13.30
N ASN A 48 7.39 14.19 -12.64
CA ASN A 48 6.54 13.12 -13.16
C ASN A 48 5.47 12.75 -12.14
N SER A 49 4.27 12.54 -12.65
CA SER A 49 3.14 12.07 -11.86
C SER A 49 2.19 11.20 -12.68
N PHE A 50 1.33 10.45 -12.01
CA PHE A 50 0.25 9.72 -12.66
C PHE A 50 -1.04 9.80 -11.87
N TYR A 51 -2.15 9.60 -12.57
CA TYR A 51 -3.50 9.69 -12.05
C TYR A 51 -4.32 8.52 -12.58
N LEU A 52 -5.13 7.92 -11.71
CA LEU A 52 -5.95 6.75 -12.04
C LEU A 52 -7.43 7.04 -11.84
N THR A 53 -8.24 6.61 -12.79
CA THR A 53 -9.70 6.48 -12.65
C THR A 53 -10.13 5.09 -13.07
N HIS A 54 -11.36 4.70 -12.75
CA HIS A 54 -11.87 3.41 -13.20
C HIS A 54 -13.36 3.46 -13.54
N GLU A 55 -13.77 2.54 -14.40
CA GLU A 55 -15.16 2.22 -14.71
C GLU A 55 -15.29 0.69 -14.70
N GLY A 56 -15.98 0.15 -13.69
CA GLY A 56 -15.94 -1.28 -13.43
C GLY A 56 -14.51 -1.77 -13.17
N ASN A 57 -14.07 -2.77 -13.94
CA ASN A 57 -12.70 -3.32 -13.92
C ASN A 57 -11.74 -2.64 -14.92
N SER A 58 -12.22 -1.65 -15.67
CA SER A 58 -11.38 -0.90 -16.60
C SER A 58 -10.73 0.25 -15.86
N VAL A 59 -9.40 0.36 -15.92
CA VAL A 59 -8.62 1.43 -15.30
C VAL A 59 -8.05 2.33 -16.38
N THR A 60 -8.28 3.63 -16.26
CA THR A 60 -7.62 4.65 -17.06
C THR A 60 -6.43 5.21 -16.29
N CYS A 61 -5.25 5.11 -16.88
CA CYS A 61 -4.03 5.71 -16.36
C CYS A 61 -3.63 6.90 -17.24
N LYS A 62 -3.37 8.03 -16.60
CA LYS A 62 -2.80 9.22 -17.21
C LYS A 62 -1.46 9.52 -16.55
N THR A 63 -0.42 9.72 -17.35
CA THR A 63 0.90 10.14 -16.88
C THR A 63 1.17 11.57 -17.33
N TYR A 64 1.80 12.34 -16.46
CA TYR A 64 2.09 13.76 -16.64
C TYR A 64 3.59 13.99 -16.49
N LEU A 65 4.11 14.91 -17.31
CA LEU A 65 5.47 15.42 -17.25
C LEU A 65 5.47 16.87 -16.78
N SER A 66 6.67 17.36 -16.45
CA SER A 66 6.96 18.72 -15.98
C SER A 66 6.44 19.06 -14.58
N THR A 67 5.51 18.29 -14.01
CA THR A 67 5.05 18.47 -12.62
C THR A 67 4.74 17.14 -11.92
N GLY A 68 4.86 17.15 -10.60
CA GLY A 68 4.54 16.00 -9.74
C GLY A 68 3.13 16.02 -9.13
N ASP A 69 2.24 16.87 -9.63
CA ASP A 69 0.88 17.14 -9.10
C ASP A 69 -0.21 16.99 -10.18
N CYS A 70 0.09 16.32 -11.29
CA CYS A 70 -0.83 16.03 -12.39
C CYS A 70 -1.42 17.28 -13.08
N SER A 71 -0.83 18.46 -12.89
CA SER A 71 -1.19 19.70 -13.62
C SER A 71 -0.32 19.95 -14.87
N GLY A 72 0.71 19.13 -15.07
CA GLY A 72 1.69 19.29 -16.14
C GLY A 72 1.22 18.81 -17.50
N LEU A 73 2.17 18.63 -18.43
CA LEU A 73 1.87 18.17 -19.78
C LEU A 73 1.47 16.69 -19.74
N LEU A 74 0.27 16.37 -20.24
CA LEU A 74 -0.16 14.98 -20.42
C LEU A 74 0.79 14.27 -21.40
N SER A 75 1.49 13.24 -20.91
CA SER A 75 2.46 12.49 -21.71
C SER A 75 1.87 11.22 -22.30
N THR A 76 1.09 10.48 -21.54
CA THR A 76 0.41 9.27 -22.02
C THR A 76 -0.92 9.11 -21.31
N SER A 77 -1.90 8.57 -22.03
CA SER A 77 -3.18 8.14 -21.48
C SER A 77 -3.54 6.79 -22.10
N PHE A 78 -3.86 5.81 -21.26
CA PHE A 78 -4.37 4.53 -21.73
C PHE A 78 -5.44 4.00 -20.78
N THR A 79 -6.34 3.20 -21.33
CA THR A 79 -7.37 2.49 -20.58
C THR A 79 -7.21 1.01 -20.84
N ALA A 80 -7.26 0.21 -19.77
CA ALA A 80 -7.09 -1.24 -19.86
C ALA A 80 -7.82 -1.95 -18.70
N ASP A 81 -8.31 -3.16 -18.96
CA ASP A 81 -8.83 -4.04 -17.91
C ASP A 81 -7.70 -4.46 -16.94
N LEU A 82 -8.02 -4.75 -15.68
CA LEU A 82 -7.04 -5.19 -14.67
C LEU A 82 -6.19 -6.40 -15.10
N ASN A 83 -6.71 -7.25 -15.96
CA ASN A 83 -6.00 -8.43 -16.47
C ASN A 83 -5.10 -8.13 -17.68
N ASP A 84 -5.20 -6.94 -18.27
CA ASP A 84 -4.44 -6.56 -19.45
C ASP A 84 -2.94 -6.40 -19.13
N ARG A 85 -2.12 -6.87 -20.06
CA ARG A 85 -0.67 -6.82 -19.97
C ARG A 85 -0.13 -5.39 -19.80
N LYS A 86 -0.77 -4.38 -20.41
CA LYS A 86 -0.32 -2.98 -20.36
C LYS A 86 -0.39 -2.43 -18.94
N ILE A 87 -1.51 -2.62 -18.24
CA ILE A 87 -1.66 -2.10 -16.86
C ILE A 87 -0.79 -2.90 -15.89
N LYS A 88 -0.67 -4.22 -16.08
CA LYS A 88 0.26 -5.05 -15.30
C LYS A 88 1.71 -4.63 -15.50
N LYS A 89 2.14 -4.37 -16.74
CA LYS A 89 3.48 -3.87 -17.03
C LYS A 89 3.72 -2.50 -16.40
N PHE A 90 2.72 -1.62 -16.39
CA PHE A 90 2.83 -0.31 -15.78
C PHE A 90 2.96 -0.38 -14.25
N LEU A 91 2.13 -1.19 -13.59
CA LEU A 91 2.05 -1.23 -12.12
C LEU A 91 2.94 -2.27 -11.44
N CYS A 92 3.41 -3.26 -12.19
CA CYS A 92 4.17 -4.40 -11.63
C CYS A 92 5.57 -4.54 -12.19
N SER A 93 6.03 -3.58 -12.99
CA SER A 93 7.42 -3.56 -13.46
C SER A 93 8.44 -3.42 -12.32
N SER A 94 8.01 -3.05 -11.11
CA SER A 94 8.85 -3.02 -9.90
C SER A 94 9.12 -4.40 -9.28
N SER A 95 8.46 -5.49 -9.72
CA SER A 95 8.63 -6.83 -9.12
C SER A 95 9.70 -7.72 -9.79
N GLY A 96 10.52 -7.19 -10.70
CA GLY A 96 11.48 -7.99 -11.46
C GLY A 96 10.79 -8.84 -12.52
N ASP A 97 11.47 -9.13 -13.62
CA ASP A 97 10.90 -9.64 -14.87
C ASP A 97 10.10 -10.94 -14.71
N ASN A 98 8.80 -10.78 -14.47
CA ASN A 98 7.65 -11.51 -15.01
C ASN A 98 6.40 -11.00 -14.29
N GLU A 99 5.25 -11.09 -14.95
CA GLU A 99 3.94 -10.52 -14.59
C GLU A 99 3.31 -11.12 -13.30
N GLN A 100 4.09 -11.30 -12.22
CA GLN A 100 3.75 -12.03 -11.00
C GLN A 100 2.97 -11.21 -9.97
N CYS A 101 2.28 -10.15 -10.41
CA CYS A 101 1.37 -9.41 -9.55
C CYS A 101 -0.09 -9.72 -9.89
N SER A 102 -0.96 -9.59 -8.90
CA SER A 102 -2.42 -9.55 -9.10
C SER A 102 -2.93 -8.13 -8.90
N LEU A 103 -3.88 -7.71 -9.74
CA LEU A 103 -4.53 -6.40 -9.66
C LEU A 103 -6.00 -6.61 -9.34
N GLU A 104 -6.49 -5.95 -8.30
CA GLU A 104 -7.88 -6.03 -7.88
C GLU A 104 -8.39 -4.67 -7.41
N ILE A 105 -9.66 -4.36 -7.72
CA ILE A 105 -10.36 -3.22 -7.14
C ILE A 105 -11.09 -3.70 -5.89
N LYS A 106 -10.47 -3.49 -4.73
CA LYS A 106 -10.97 -3.97 -3.44
C LYS A 106 -10.57 -3.03 -2.32
N ARG A 107 -11.11 -3.28 -1.13
CA ARG A 107 -10.61 -2.60 0.08
C ARG A 107 -9.17 -3.04 0.30
N ALA A 108 -8.27 -2.08 0.54
CA ALA A 108 -6.90 -2.39 0.88
C ALA A 108 -6.82 -3.33 2.11
N PRO A 109 -5.95 -4.36 2.06
CA PRO A 109 -5.64 -5.17 3.23
C PRO A 109 -5.17 -4.32 4.41
N ARG A 110 -5.43 -4.80 5.64
CA ARG A 110 -4.75 -4.26 6.82
C ARG A 110 -3.25 -4.53 6.70
N HIS A 111 -2.45 -3.56 7.09
CA HIS A 111 -1.00 -3.62 7.01
C HIS A 111 -0.40 -3.24 8.37
N ASN A 112 0.89 -3.52 8.57
CA ASN A 112 1.63 -3.14 9.77
C ASN A 112 2.81 -2.21 9.47
N GLY A 113 2.99 -1.84 8.21
CA GLY A 113 3.94 -0.81 7.82
C GLY A 113 3.96 -0.59 6.31
N PHE A 114 4.64 0.47 5.91
CA PHE A 114 4.89 0.78 4.52
C PHE A 114 6.18 1.56 4.33
N TYR A 115 6.63 1.60 3.08
CA TYR A 115 7.66 2.54 2.64
C TYR A 115 7.31 3.13 1.27
N SER A 116 7.73 4.37 1.00
CA SER A 116 7.55 4.99 -0.31
C SER A 116 8.36 4.26 -1.39
N LEU A 117 7.77 4.04 -2.56
CA LEU A 117 8.42 3.40 -3.70
C LEU A 117 9.41 4.31 -4.40
N PHE A 118 9.11 5.61 -4.44
CA PHE A 118 9.93 6.63 -5.09
C PHE A 118 10.42 7.63 -4.04
N SER A 119 11.64 8.14 -4.23
CA SER A 119 12.20 9.20 -3.40
C SER A 119 11.46 10.51 -3.66
N ASP A 120 11.03 11.15 -2.58
CA ASP A 120 10.55 12.52 -2.58
C ASP A 120 11.72 13.51 -2.33
N ASP A 121 11.46 14.68 -1.72
CA ASP A 121 12.49 15.52 -1.14
C ASP A 121 13.08 14.92 0.15
N SER A 122 14.19 15.49 0.63
CA SER A 122 14.90 15.01 1.81
C SER A 122 14.09 15.02 3.11
N THR A 123 12.91 15.64 3.12
CA THR A 123 12.00 15.74 4.27
C THR A 123 10.70 14.96 4.07
N CYS A 124 10.52 14.30 2.92
CA CYS A 124 9.32 13.57 2.55
C CYS A 124 8.06 14.45 2.63
N SER A 125 8.15 15.73 2.23
CA SER A 125 7.06 16.70 2.42
C SER A 125 5.79 16.38 1.61
N HIS A 126 5.91 15.57 0.56
CA HIS A 126 4.82 15.09 -0.30
C HIS A 126 4.50 13.61 -0.05
N ARG A 127 4.84 13.06 1.12
CA ARG A 127 4.65 11.64 1.45
C ARG A 127 3.26 11.10 1.12
N ASP A 128 2.21 11.90 1.26
CA ASP A 128 0.82 11.50 1.00
C ASP A 128 0.50 11.31 -0.47
N ASN A 129 1.32 11.86 -1.36
CA ASN A 129 1.16 11.74 -2.80
C ASN A 129 2.16 10.73 -3.41
N THR A 130 2.99 10.07 -2.60
CA THR A 130 3.91 9.03 -3.10
C THR A 130 3.19 7.69 -3.26
N THR A 131 3.59 6.92 -4.27
CA THR A 131 3.28 5.48 -4.30
C THR A 131 4.00 4.78 -3.17
N ARG A 132 3.31 3.90 -2.44
CA ARG A 132 3.86 3.20 -1.27
C ARG A 132 3.75 1.68 -1.46
N ILE A 133 4.76 0.97 -0.97
CA ILE A 133 4.71 -0.48 -0.77
C ILE A 133 4.33 -0.73 0.68
N TYR A 134 3.25 -1.47 0.87
CA TYR A 134 2.71 -1.87 2.14
C TYR A 134 3.09 -3.32 2.44
N VAL A 135 3.33 -3.62 3.71
CA VAL A 135 3.59 -4.98 4.22
C VAL A 135 2.59 -5.35 5.30
N THR A 136 2.25 -6.63 5.39
CA THR A 136 1.40 -7.16 6.45
C THR A 136 2.21 -8.07 7.39
N ASN A 137 1.64 -8.36 8.55
CA ASN A 137 2.19 -9.33 9.50
C ASN A 137 1.86 -10.79 9.14
N LYS A 138 1.31 -11.04 7.94
CA LYS A 138 1.00 -12.39 7.47
C LYS A 138 2.26 -13.18 7.22
N LYS A 139 2.20 -14.47 7.55
CA LYS A 139 3.24 -15.44 7.21
C LYS A 139 3.12 -15.87 5.76
N TYR A 140 4.24 -16.10 5.10
CA TYR A 140 4.27 -16.63 3.74
C TYR A 140 5.52 -17.45 3.50
N LYS A 141 5.48 -18.34 2.51
CA LYS A 141 6.63 -19.12 2.09
C LYS A 141 7.58 -18.26 1.27
N CYS A 142 8.70 -17.87 1.84
CA CYS A 142 9.67 -16.95 1.21
C CYS A 142 10.81 -17.65 0.48
N ASP A 143 11.07 -18.92 0.79
CA ASP A 143 12.00 -19.76 0.04
C ASP A 143 11.36 -21.13 -0.20
N THR A 144 10.98 -21.40 -1.44
CA THR A 144 10.31 -22.65 -1.81
C THR A 144 11.23 -23.86 -1.77
N ILE A 145 12.54 -23.67 -2.02
CA ILE A 145 13.56 -24.71 -2.08
C ILE A 145 13.92 -25.16 -0.67
N LYS A 146 14.18 -24.20 0.23
CA LYS A 146 14.53 -24.48 1.63
C LYS A 146 13.32 -24.70 2.53
N GLY A 147 12.12 -24.39 2.05
CA GLY A 147 10.88 -24.51 2.83
C GLY A 147 10.72 -23.43 3.90
N TYR A 148 11.43 -22.30 3.77
CA TYR A 148 11.40 -21.25 4.78
C TYR A 148 10.15 -20.39 4.70
N TYR A 149 9.72 -19.93 5.87
CA TYR A 149 8.61 -19.02 6.05
C TYR A 149 9.11 -17.69 6.60
N CYS A 150 8.51 -16.61 6.13
CA CYS A 150 8.87 -15.27 6.54
C CYS A 150 7.64 -14.46 6.96
N LYS A 151 7.88 -13.41 7.74
CA LYS A 151 6.90 -12.36 8.06
C LYS A 151 7.61 -11.03 8.35
N TYR A 152 6.85 -9.95 8.24
CA TYR A 152 7.26 -8.65 8.77
C TYR A 152 6.69 -8.48 10.19
N GLU A 153 7.53 -8.14 11.16
CA GLU A 153 7.14 -7.91 12.56
C GLU A 153 7.72 -6.58 13.03
N GLU A 154 6.90 -5.76 13.68
CA GLU A 154 7.34 -4.51 14.31
C GLU A 154 7.74 -4.82 15.76
N GLU A 155 8.96 -4.45 16.15
CA GLU A 155 9.46 -4.52 17.52
C GLU A 155 10.20 -3.19 17.82
N ASP A 156 9.85 -2.51 18.91
CA ASP A 156 10.48 -1.27 19.39
C ASP A 156 10.67 -0.16 18.32
N ASN A 157 9.60 0.19 17.58
CA ASN A 157 9.63 1.16 16.48
C ASN A 157 10.64 0.81 15.37
N VAL A 158 10.88 -0.48 15.16
CA VAL A 158 11.68 -1.00 14.05
C VAL A 158 10.90 -2.12 13.37
N MET A 159 10.82 -2.06 12.04
CA MET A 159 10.30 -3.18 11.26
C MET A 159 11.41 -4.20 11.01
N TYR A 160 11.13 -5.45 11.32
CA TYR A 160 11.99 -6.59 11.07
C TYR A 160 11.39 -7.53 10.03
N PHE A 161 12.29 -8.18 9.29
CA PHE A 161 11.99 -9.29 8.42
C PHE A 161 12.52 -10.56 9.07
N ASP A 162 11.60 -11.40 9.53
CA ASP A 162 11.91 -12.64 10.22
C ASP A 162 11.84 -13.84 9.28
N THR A 163 12.77 -14.77 9.43
CA THR A 163 12.79 -16.04 8.70
C THR A 163 12.73 -17.21 9.67
N TYR A 164 11.96 -18.24 9.33
CA TYR A 164 11.71 -19.43 10.13
C TYR A 164 11.85 -20.70 9.28
N PRO A 165 12.21 -21.85 9.89
CA PRO A 165 12.43 -23.09 9.16
C PRO A 165 11.12 -23.76 8.70
N ASN A 166 9.98 -23.37 9.27
CA ASN A 166 8.68 -23.97 9.03
C ASN A 166 7.53 -22.97 9.30
N ASN A 167 6.30 -23.38 9.01
CA ASN A 167 5.10 -22.54 9.11
C ASN A 167 4.55 -22.34 10.53
N ASN A 168 5.11 -23.01 11.54
CA ASN A 168 4.73 -22.82 12.95
C ASN A 168 5.34 -21.52 13.51
N MET A 169 6.49 -21.10 12.97
CA MET A 169 7.15 -19.83 13.26
C MET A 169 7.35 -19.56 14.76
N LYS A 170 7.82 -20.57 15.50
CA LYS A 170 8.13 -20.38 16.92
C LYS A 170 9.32 -19.44 17.06
N LYS A 171 9.25 -18.50 18.01
CA LYS A 171 10.29 -17.45 18.20
C LYS A 171 11.67 -18.05 18.52
N ASP A 172 11.73 -19.16 19.24
CA ASP A 172 12.96 -19.89 19.58
C ASP A 172 13.57 -20.66 18.39
N GLU A 173 12.78 -20.94 17.36
CA GLU A 173 13.21 -21.57 16.11
C GLU A 173 13.58 -20.54 15.01
N ARG A 174 13.51 -19.23 15.30
CA ARG A 174 13.78 -18.16 14.33
C ARG A 174 15.20 -18.25 13.77
N ILE A 175 15.31 -18.35 12.44
CA ILE A 175 16.59 -18.41 11.72
C ILE A 175 17.25 -17.04 11.66
N SER A 176 16.47 -16.01 11.36
CA SER A 176 16.97 -14.64 11.23
C SER A 176 15.95 -13.63 11.71
N HIS A 177 16.45 -12.50 12.22
CA HIS A 177 15.70 -11.33 12.62
C HIS A 177 16.41 -10.10 12.05
N THR A 178 16.08 -9.78 10.80
CA THR A 178 16.84 -8.80 10.03
C THR A 178 16.09 -7.47 10.06
N LYS A 179 16.75 -6.43 10.57
CA LYS A 179 16.19 -5.07 10.52
C LYS A 179 15.91 -4.68 9.07
N SER A 180 14.68 -4.27 8.80
CA SER A 180 14.26 -3.75 7.50
C SER A 180 14.29 -2.22 7.47
N TRP A 181 13.65 -1.55 8.44
CA TRP A 181 13.68 -0.08 8.58
C TRP A 181 13.34 0.38 10.00
N ASN A 182 13.76 1.60 10.34
CA ASN A 182 13.21 2.31 11.51
C ASN A 182 11.81 2.84 11.16
N CYS A 183 10.90 2.87 12.10
CA CYS A 183 9.57 3.42 11.91
C CYS A 183 9.59 4.96 11.98
N ASP A 184 8.68 5.61 11.25
CA ASP A 184 8.42 7.05 11.24
C ASP A 184 9.62 7.94 10.89
N VAL A 185 10.47 7.46 9.98
CA VAL A 185 11.63 8.22 9.49
C VAL A 185 11.52 8.49 7.99
N CYS A 186 12.05 9.65 7.60
CA CYS A 186 12.36 9.95 6.21
C CYS A 186 13.86 9.78 6.01
N GLU A 187 14.27 8.76 5.25
CA GLU A 187 15.67 8.50 4.94
C GLU A 187 15.87 8.62 3.43
N ASN A 188 16.68 9.59 3.00
CA ASN A 188 16.97 9.86 1.58
C ASN A 188 15.70 10.05 0.71
N GLY A 189 14.69 10.71 1.27
CA GLY A 189 13.40 10.94 0.60
C GLY A 189 12.49 9.73 0.52
N ILE A 190 12.83 8.61 1.17
CA ILE A 190 11.94 7.47 1.35
C ILE A 190 11.32 7.57 2.74
N MET A 191 10.00 7.69 2.79
CA MET A 191 9.25 7.62 4.04
C MET A 191 9.11 6.15 4.44
N TYR A 192 9.49 5.83 5.67
CA TYR A 192 9.27 4.54 6.31
C TYR A 192 8.32 4.72 7.48
N GLN A 193 7.28 3.90 7.56
CA GLN A 193 6.30 3.97 8.62
C GLN A 193 5.92 2.56 9.07
N CYS A 194 5.68 2.41 10.36
CA CYS A 194 5.02 1.24 10.91
C CYS A 194 3.63 1.66 11.34
N GLU A 195 2.64 0.79 11.12
CA GLU A 195 1.28 1.07 11.54
C GLU A 195 1.03 0.43 12.91
N ALA A 196 1.32 1.20 13.96
CA ALA A 196 0.74 0.97 15.28
C ALA A 196 -0.62 1.69 15.38
N VAL A 197 -1.64 1.24 14.65
CA VAL A 197 -3.00 1.77 14.85
C VAL A 197 -3.74 0.88 15.85
N SER A 198 -3.53 1.15 17.14
CA SER A 198 -4.42 0.68 18.19
C SER A 198 -5.82 1.28 17.94
N ILE A 199 -6.73 0.46 17.42
CA ILE A 199 -8.14 0.78 17.12
C ILE A 199 -8.88 1.38 18.33
N VAL A 200 -8.29 1.26 19.54
CA VAL A 200 -8.85 1.74 20.82
C VAL A 200 -9.06 3.26 20.87
N ILE A 201 -8.26 4.08 20.16
CA ILE A 201 -8.33 5.55 20.30
C ILE A 201 -9.51 6.15 19.50
N VAL A 202 -9.85 5.59 18.34
CA VAL A 202 -10.94 6.14 17.50
C VAL A 202 -12.32 5.82 18.07
N SER A 203 -12.49 4.67 18.74
CA SER A 203 -13.76 4.30 19.38
C SER A 203 -14.07 5.15 20.61
N ALA A 204 -13.06 5.54 21.40
CA ALA A 204 -13.26 6.35 22.61
C ALA A 204 -13.71 7.78 22.29
N LEU A 205 -13.17 8.40 21.24
CA LEU A 205 -13.58 9.75 20.80
C LEU A 205 -15.00 9.77 20.22
N PHE A 206 -15.42 8.70 19.54
CA PHE A 206 -16.79 8.60 18.99
C PHE A 206 -17.85 8.39 20.09
N ILE A 207 -17.51 7.67 21.15
CA ILE A 207 -18.41 7.48 22.30
C ILE A 207 -18.55 8.79 23.08
N LEU A 208 -17.45 9.51 23.34
CA LEU A 208 -17.50 10.81 24.04
C LEU A 208 -18.35 11.85 23.29
N ALA A 209 -18.35 11.87 21.96
CA ALA A 209 -19.16 12.79 21.16
C ALA A 209 -20.66 12.45 21.09
N ILE A 210 -21.08 11.27 21.58
CA ILE A 210 -22.50 10.88 21.67
C ILE A 210 -23.05 11.11 23.09
N PHE A 211 -22.16 11.14 24.10
CA PHE A 211 -22.53 11.31 25.50
C PHE A 211 -22.28 12.73 26.07
N PHE A 212 -21.76 13.66 25.27
CA PHE A 212 -21.66 15.10 25.54
C PHE A 212 -22.33 15.90 24.41
#